data_AF-A0A3B8VB86-F1
#
_entry.id   AF-A0A3B8VB86-F1
#
_cell.length_a   1.000
_cell.length_b   1.000
_cell.length_c   1.000
_cell.angle_alpha   90.00
_cell.angle_beta   90.00
_cell.angle_gamma   90.00
#
_symmetry.space_group_name_H-M   'P 1'
#
loop_
_entity.id
_entity.type
_entity.pdbx_description
1 polymer ?
#
loop_
_entity_poly.entity_id
_entity_poly.type
_entity_poly.pdbx_seq_one_letter_code
_entity_poly.pdbx_strand_id
1 'polypeptide(L)'
;MENKIMSKSLKKNVIISSIMAIGLSASLICGATFALFTSESKANIAISGGKVDVVATINDDFTTYSGVNITGNSETDVISATETNGTFTNGGFASLSENTLSLTNLTPGDKVTFSITVKNNSTVKVKYRTRLVCEEDTGLYEGLVYTIGGYQNMAISDWAELAVNSDVVTFDCSIALPTDAGTEYQDKSCSISFIVEAVQGNVATKNDIAYYTLDQFNALTEIPEDIETIYLNLGNRTVSYGATASDGKWYNGQLTIGNTSIADTFAYMAADGTASTGNTVNIKKYDTREEAEADTIPEGYRVNCYRENNGKYTTILETAKKGFTLVVSGTINVTDVPANLDSLTMGNGADISFCIPGNCVVVADGLEVNGIAKIWTKRSSPFVSSGFSHKVPELIMKNCNLNMCWLMDGLTIEKVSFENCTFNTMAYKNVKNSNPIWWRMTTKLDAVFTNCTVKSILPVKFETPKVTPKIEITGCTFDIAKSEVYSTDTRNYGVMFSSQSIDNKYGDITLTNNKLLNETAGLVTFYDANTDWAEGCYLTMNGNDVKNGKVVQMYKTAENVVKSYMKGTDFGA
;
A
#
# COMPACT_ATOMS: atom_id res chain seq x y z
N MET A 1 55.17 -35.20 21.80
CA MET A 1 53.76 -35.07 22.18
C MET A 1 53.25 -33.75 21.63
N GLU A 2 52.56 -33.84 20.50
CA GLU A 2 51.94 -32.72 19.80
C GLU A 2 50.60 -32.35 20.46
N ASN A 3 50.32 -31.05 20.61
CA ASN A 3 48.99 -30.45 20.46
C ASN A 3 49.16 -28.92 20.43
N LYS A 4 49.38 -28.34 19.26
CA LYS A 4 48.38 -27.81 18.30
C LYS A 4 47.89 -26.41 18.69
N ILE A 5 48.67 -25.44 18.20
CA ILE A 5 48.23 -24.06 17.92
C ILE A 5 47.05 -24.15 16.94
N MET A 6 45.89 -23.62 17.32
CA MET A 6 44.83 -23.25 16.37
C MET A 6 44.39 -21.81 16.64
N SER A 7 44.35 -21.05 15.55
CA SER A 7 44.44 -19.60 15.50
C SER A 7 43.19 -18.87 16.04
N LYS A 8 43.45 -17.72 16.68
CA LYS A 8 42.48 -16.64 16.96
C LYS A 8 41.83 -16.04 15.69
N SER A 9 42.12 -16.54 14.48
CA SER A 9 41.55 -16.07 13.21
C SER A 9 40.24 -16.78 12.81
N LEU A 10 39.88 -17.91 13.43
CA LEU A 10 38.66 -18.65 13.07
C LEU A 10 37.37 -18.02 13.62
N LYS A 11 37.41 -17.34 14.79
CA LYS A 11 36.19 -16.76 15.40
C LYS A 11 35.74 -15.42 14.80
N LYS A 12 36.65 -14.65 14.17
CA LYS A 12 36.29 -13.43 13.42
C LYS A 12 35.67 -13.76 12.06
N ASN A 13 36.06 -14.88 11.45
CA ASN A 13 35.57 -15.28 10.13
C ASN A 13 34.17 -15.91 10.17
N VAL A 14 33.79 -16.56 11.28
CA VAL A 14 32.43 -17.13 11.47
C VAL A 14 31.37 -16.05 11.68
N ILE A 15 31.73 -14.91 12.28
CA ILE A 15 30.82 -13.75 12.45
C ILE A 15 30.70 -12.96 11.14
N ILE A 16 31.79 -12.83 10.38
CA ILE A 16 31.77 -12.16 9.07
C ILE A 16 31.03 -13.01 8.02
N SER A 17 31.12 -14.35 8.06
CA SER A 17 30.36 -15.23 7.15
C SER A 17 28.85 -15.26 7.46
N SER A 18 28.45 -15.08 8.72
CA SER A 18 27.04 -14.97 9.11
C SER A 18 26.46 -13.58 8.79
N ILE A 19 27.24 -12.50 8.90
CA ILE A 19 26.83 -11.17 8.45
C ILE A 19 26.72 -11.11 6.90
N MET A 20 27.63 -11.76 6.17
CA MET A 20 27.48 -11.91 4.71
C MET A 20 26.31 -12.82 4.33
N ALA A 21 26.00 -13.87 5.10
CA ALA A 21 24.82 -14.71 4.87
C ALA A 21 23.50 -13.98 5.17
N ILE A 22 23.44 -13.11 6.19
CA ILE A 22 22.27 -12.28 6.50
C ILE A 22 22.11 -11.14 5.50
N GLY A 23 23.20 -10.50 5.05
CA GLY A 23 23.18 -9.55 3.94
C GLY A 23 22.74 -10.21 2.62
N LEU A 24 23.18 -11.44 2.36
CA LEU A 24 22.72 -12.27 1.24
C LEU A 24 21.25 -12.70 1.39
N SER A 25 20.75 -12.88 2.62
CA SER A 25 19.35 -13.22 2.94
C SER A 25 18.42 -12.01 2.77
N ALA A 26 18.86 -10.81 3.13
CA ALA A 26 18.14 -9.55 2.87
C ALA A 26 18.11 -9.25 1.36
N SER A 27 19.20 -9.51 0.63
CA SER A 27 19.18 -9.49 -0.84
C SER A 27 18.41 -10.67 -1.45
N LEU A 28 18.15 -11.75 -0.70
CA LEU A 28 17.25 -12.83 -1.11
C LEU A 28 15.80 -12.49 -0.81
N ILE A 29 15.46 -11.54 0.06
CA ILE A 29 14.08 -11.08 0.25
C ILE A 29 13.77 -9.95 -0.75
N CYS A 30 14.69 -9.00 -0.95
CA CYS A 30 14.57 -8.02 -2.03
C CYS A 30 14.77 -8.66 -3.42
N GLY A 31 15.58 -9.72 -3.50
CA GLY A 31 15.84 -10.48 -4.72
C GLY A 31 14.88 -11.64 -4.96
N ALA A 32 14.21 -12.22 -3.96
CA ALA A 32 13.17 -13.24 -4.20
C ALA A 32 11.93 -12.64 -4.85
N THR A 33 11.62 -11.36 -4.62
CA THR A 33 10.54 -10.69 -5.36
C THR A 33 10.89 -10.51 -6.84
N PHE A 34 12.18 -10.46 -7.21
CA PHE A 34 12.65 -10.51 -8.61
C PHE A 34 12.93 -11.95 -9.11
N ALA A 35 13.25 -12.90 -8.22
CA ALA A 35 13.61 -14.27 -8.56
C ALA A 35 12.42 -15.25 -8.60
N LEU A 36 11.25 -14.87 -8.07
CA LEU A 36 10.01 -15.66 -8.23
C LEU A 36 9.55 -15.76 -9.70
N PHE A 37 10.17 -14.99 -10.60
CA PHE A 37 9.98 -15.11 -12.05
C PHE A 37 11.12 -15.84 -12.80
N THR A 38 12.10 -16.48 -12.13
CA THR A 38 13.24 -17.12 -12.85
C THR A 38 13.73 -18.48 -12.36
N SER A 39 13.01 -19.21 -11.49
CA SER A 39 13.41 -20.59 -11.15
C SER A 39 12.74 -21.64 -12.03
N GLU A 40 13.33 -21.94 -13.19
CA GLU A 40 13.30 -23.30 -13.74
C GLU A 40 14.63 -24.01 -13.51
N SER A 41 14.54 -25.29 -13.17
CA SER A 41 15.65 -26.13 -12.74
C SER A 41 16.71 -26.31 -13.83
N LYS A 42 17.95 -26.57 -13.40
CA LYS A 42 19.12 -26.84 -14.25
C LYS A 42 18.88 -28.03 -15.20
N ALA A 43 18.55 -27.71 -16.45
CA ALA A 43 19.03 -28.46 -17.61
C ALA A 43 19.93 -27.51 -18.42
N ASN A 44 21.13 -27.98 -18.76
CA ASN A 44 22.04 -27.31 -19.69
C ASN A 44 21.39 -27.20 -21.08
N ILE A 45 20.59 -26.15 -21.29
CA ILE A 45 20.31 -25.62 -22.62
C ILE A 45 20.71 -24.16 -22.54
N ALA A 46 21.92 -23.86 -23.02
CA ALA A 46 22.27 -22.50 -23.38
C ALA A 46 21.34 -22.08 -24.53
N ILE A 47 20.16 -21.54 -24.20
CA ILE A 47 19.40 -20.74 -25.15
C ILE A 47 20.28 -19.51 -25.33
N SER A 48 21.06 -19.46 -26.41
CA SER A 48 21.73 -18.24 -26.81
C SER A 48 20.63 -17.19 -27.01
N GLY A 49 20.40 -16.35 -26.00
CA GLY A 49 19.27 -15.44 -25.95
C GLY A 49 19.30 -14.53 -27.16
N GLY A 50 18.41 -14.77 -28.12
CA GLY A 50 18.23 -13.87 -29.26
C GLY A 50 17.94 -12.46 -28.76
N LYS A 51 18.58 -11.45 -29.36
CA LYS A 51 18.41 -10.04 -28.99
C LYS A 51 16.93 -9.66 -29.13
N VAL A 52 16.31 -9.20 -28.04
CA VAL A 52 15.01 -8.51 -28.07
C VAL A 52 15.28 -7.02 -28.22
N ASP A 53 14.78 -6.45 -29.31
CA ASP A 53 14.94 -5.06 -29.73
C ASP A 53 13.62 -4.62 -30.38
N VAL A 54 12.69 -4.18 -29.55
CA VAL A 54 11.41 -3.62 -29.99
C VAL A 54 11.48 -2.12 -29.78
N VAL A 55 11.27 -1.37 -30.85
CA VAL A 55 11.26 0.10 -30.82
C VAL A 55 9.82 0.56 -30.95
N ALA A 56 9.40 1.40 -30.01
CA ALA A 56 8.15 2.13 -30.07
C ALA A 56 8.44 3.61 -30.30
N THR A 57 7.70 4.24 -31.20
CA THR A 57 7.88 5.66 -31.53
C THR A 57 6.52 6.31 -31.61
N ILE A 58 6.34 7.40 -30.86
CA ILE A 58 5.18 8.27 -31.04
C ILE A 58 5.48 9.13 -32.27
N ASN A 59 4.56 9.14 -33.23
CA ASN A 59 4.73 9.99 -34.40
C ASN A 59 4.66 11.46 -33.96
N ASP A 60 5.61 12.27 -34.42
CA ASP A 60 5.76 13.69 -34.02
C ASP A 60 4.52 14.54 -34.36
N ASP A 61 3.66 14.04 -35.26
CA ASP A 61 2.41 14.65 -35.66
C ASP A 61 1.27 14.24 -34.69
N PHE A 62 1.11 14.98 -33.59
CA PHE A 62 -0.13 14.96 -32.82
C PHE A 62 -1.04 16.12 -33.24
N THR A 63 -2.35 15.90 -33.13
CA THR A 63 -3.38 16.91 -33.44
C THR A 63 -4.21 17.19 -32.20
N THR A 64 -4.43 18.47 -31.92
CA THR A 64 -5.35 18.93 -30.87
C THR A 64 -6.70 19.32 -31.45
N TYR A 65 -7.76 19.05 -30.68
CA TYR A 65 -9.14 19.40 -30.98
C TYR A 65 -9.76 20.05 -29.76
N SER A 66 -10.75 20.91 -29.98
CA SER A 66 -11.51 21.58 -28.93
C SER A 66 -13.01 21.58 -29.24
N GLY A 67 -13.81 21.65 -28.18
CA GLY A 67 -15.25 21.87 -28.27
C GLY A 67 -15.58 23.25 -28.86
N VAL A 68 -16.33 23.27 -29.97
CA VAL A 68 -16.83 24.50 -30.62
C VAL A 68 -18.23 24.84 -30.13
N ASN A 69 -19.07 23.82 -29.97
CA ASN A 69 -20.41 23.95 -29.42
C ASN A 69 -20.68 22.74 -28.52
N ILE A 70 -20.64 22.96 -27.21
CA ILE A 70 -20.81 21.92 -26.21
C ILE A 70 -22.11 22.14 -25.44
N THR A 71 -22.98 21.16 -25.55
CA THR A 71 -24.31 21.07 -24.93
C THR A 71 -24.37 20.01 -23.83
N GLY A 72 -23.32 19.19 -23.69
CA GLY A 72 -23.27 18.03 -22.78
C GLY A 72 -24.01 16.81 -23.33
N ASN A 73 -24.28 16.78 -24.64
CA ASN A 73 -24.89 15.66 -25.34
C ASN A 73 -24.04 15.33 -26.57
N SER A 74 -23.39 14.17 -26.53
CA SER A 74 -22.50 13.69 -27.59
C SER A 74 -23.09 13.69 -29.01
N GLU A 75 -24.42 13.65 -29.16
CA GLU A 75 -25.08 13.69 -30.48
C GLU A 75 -25.15 15.09 -31.09
N THR A 76 -25.10 16.14 -30.27
CA THR A 76 -25.23 17.54 -30.70
C THR A 76 -23.97 18.36 -30.47
N ASP A 77 -23.01 17.83 -29.73
CA ASP A 77 -21.74 18.46 -29.46
C ASP A 77 -20.85 18.50 -30.71
N VAL A 78 -20.19 19.63 -30.94
CA VAL A 78 -19.30 19.85 -32.08
C VAL A 78 -17.87 20.02 -31.58
N ILE A 79 -16.96 19.14 -32.02
CA ILE A 79 -15.53 19.18 -31.74
C ILE A 79 -14.79 19.38 -33.07
N SER A 80 -13.85 20.31 -33.14
CA SER A 80 -13.03 20.57 -34.34
C SER A 80 -11.55 20.65 -34.02
N ALA A 81 -10.70 20.43 -35.02
CA ALA A 81 -9.26 20.61 -34.88
C ALA A 81 -8.95 22.07 -34.50
N THR A 82 -7.97 22.26 -33.64
CA THR A 82 -7.48 23.58 -33.22
C THR A 82 -6.63 24.20 -34.33
N GLU A 83 -6.59 25.53 -34.42
CA GLU A 83 -5.78 26.24 -35.43
C GLU A 83 -4.27 26.00 -35.28
N THR A 84 -3.80 25.81 -34.04
CA THR A 84 -2.40 25.52 -33.71
C THR A 84 -2.32 24.27 -32.86
N ASN A 85 -1.56 23.26 -33.32
CA ASN A 85 -1.36 22.03 -32.56
C ASN A 85 -0.64 22.32 -31.23
N GLY A 86 -1.13 21.69 -30.16
CA GLY A 86 -0.61 21.85 -28.80
C GLY A 86 -1.29 22.95 -27.98
N THR A 87 -2.23 23.70 -28.57
CA THR A 87 -3.03 24.70 -27.86
C THR A 87 -4.52 24.44 -28.06
N PHE A 88 -5.31 24.52 -26.99
CA PHE A 88 -6.77 24.38 -27.05
C PHE A 88 -7.47 25.73 -27.19
N THR A 89 -8.64 25.75 -27.83
CA THR A 89 -9.36 26.99 -28.21
C THR A 89 -9.73 27.86 -27.01
N ASN A 90 -10.12 27.23 -25.88
CA ASN A 90 -10.53 27.93 -24.66
C ASN A 90 -9.35 28.16 -23.68
N GLY A 91 -8.12 27.98 -24.14
CA GLY A 91 -6.93 27.91 -23.30
C GLY A 91 -6.62 26.48 -22.88
N GLY A 92 -5.40 26.27 -22.38
CA GLY A 92 -4.86 24.94 -22.10
C GLY A 92 -3.86 24.50 -23.17
N PHE A 93 -3.06 23.49 -22.80
CA PHE A 93 -1.91 23.05 -23.58
C PHE A 93 -1.80 21.53 -23.60
N ALA A 94 -1.33 21.03 -24.73
CA ALA A 94 -0.86 19.67 -24.89
C ALA A 94 0.56 19.71 -25.45
N SER A 95 1.47 18.96 -24.84
CA SER A 95 2.83 18.80 -25.36
C SER A 95 3.20 17.34 -25.35
N LEU A 96 3.77 16.89 -26.46
CA LEU A 96 4.31 15.55 -26.60
C LEU A 96 5.84 15.64 -26.60
N SER A 97 6.50 14.94 -25.68
CA SER A 97 7.95 14.86 -25.60
C SER A 97 8.37 13.41 -25.35
N GLU A 98 9.24 12.89 -26.22
CA GLU A 98 9.67 11.48 -26.22
C GLU A 98 8.47 10.51 -26.23
N ASN A 99 8.14 9.95 -25.07
CA ASN A 99 7.04 9.02 -24.88
C ASN A 99 6.01 9.52 -23.86
N THR A 100 6.00 10.80 -23.52
CA THR A 100 5.10 11.38 -22.52
C THR A 100 4.27 12.50 -23.14
N LEU A 101 2.94 12.40 -22.96
CA LEU A 101 1.98 13.45 -23.26
C LEU A 101 1.66 14.22 -21.98
N SER A 102 1.98 15.51 -21.94
CA SER A 102 1.57 16.40 -20.86
C SER A 102 0.34 17.20 -21.30
N LEU A 103 -0.67 17.22 -20.44
CA LEU A 103 -1.94 17.89 -20.63
C LEU A 103 -2.14 18.89 -19.49
N THR A 104 -2.53 20.13 -19.80
CA THR A 104 -2.76 21.18 -18.81
C THR A 104 -3.97 22.03 -19.16
N ASN A 105 -4.83 22.25 -18.18
CA ASN A 105 -5.99 23.14 -18.22
C ASN A 105 -6.94 22.84 -19.39
N LEU A 106 -7.37 21.58 -19.51
CA LEU A 106 -8.35 21.14 -20.52
C LEU A 106 -9.76 21.62 -20.16
N THR A 107 -10.55 21.89 -21.19
CA THR A 107 -11.99 22.18 -21.12
C THR A 107 -12.80 21.05 -21.77
N PRO A 108 -14.10 20.87 -21.41
CA PRO A 108 -14.92 19.80 -21.96
C PRO A 108 -14.89 19.77 -23.50
N GLY A 109 -14.61 18.60 -24.07
CA GLY A 109 -14.45 18.41 -25.52
C GLY A 109 -13.03 18.62 -26.05
N ASP A 110 -12.08 19.05 -25.22
CA ASP A 110 -10.66 19.06 -25.59
C ASP A 110 -10.12 17.65 -25.76
N LYS A 111 -9.37 17.45 -26.84
CA LYS A 111 -8.91 16.13 -27.26
C LYS A 111 -7.56 16.20 -27.96
N VAL A 112 -6.73 15.20 -27.72
CA VAL A 112 -5.48 14.96 -28.42
C VAL A 112 -5.57 13.64 -29.17
N THR A 113 -5.13 13.60 -30.42
CA THR A 113 -4.91 12.36 -31.17
C THR A 113 -3.49 12.28 -31.71
N PHE A 114 -2.89 11.11 -31.66
CA PHE A 114 -1.57 10.81 -32.18
C PHE A 114 -1.50 9.32 -32.51
N SER A 115 -0.40 8.86 -33.08
CA SER A 115 -0.21 7.43 -33.36
C SER A 115 1.09 6.94 -32.77
N ILE A 116 1.07 5.70 -32.27
CA ILE A 116 2.24 4.99 -31.77
C ILE A 116 2.57 3.90 -32.76
N THR A 117 3.82 3.87 -33.21
CA THR A 117 4.33 2.81 -34.07
C THR A 117 5.18 1.85 -33.27
N VAL A 118 5.02 0.55 -33.51
CA VAL A 118 5.81 -0.52 -32.88
C VAL A 118 6.48 -1.34 -33.96
N LYS A 119 7.81 -1.48 -33.85
CA LYS A 119 8.64 -2.23 -34.79
C LYS A 119 9.51 -3.25 -34.06
N ASN A 120 9.52 -4.47 -34.58
CA ASN A 120 10.45 -5.50 -34.14
C ASN A 120 11.78 -5.40 -34.92
N ASN A 121 12.82 -4.86 -34.29
CA ASN A 121 14.19 -4.87 -34.79
C ASN A 121 15.02 -6.04 -34.23
N SER A 122 14.37 -6.96 -33.49
CA SER A 122 14.98 -8.17 -32.94
C SER A 122 15.42 -9.13 -34.04
N THR A 123 16.35 -10.02 -33.71
CA THR A 123 16.70 -11.17 -34.57
C THR A 123 15.74 -12.35 -34.40
N VAL A 124 14.78 -12.24 -33.48
CA VAL A 124 13.82 -13.29 -33.10
C VAL A 124 12.39 -12.75 -33.05
N LYS A 125 11.42 -13.65 -33.17
CA LYS A 125 10.02 -13.32 -32.90
C LYS A 125 9.89 -12.81 -31.47
N VAL A 126 9.05 -11.82 -31.26
CA VAL A 126 8.75 -11.26 -29.94
C VAL A 126 7.25 -11.36 -29.66
N LYS A 127 6.92 -11.27 -28.37
CA LYS A 127 5.58 -10.91 -27.90
C LYS A 127 5.68 -9.52 -27.29
N TYR A 128 4.69 -8.68 -27.52
CA TYR A 128 4.68 -7.32 -26.99
C TYR A 128 3.28 -6.90 -26.54
N ARG A 129 3.20 -5.88 -25.70
CA ARG A 129 1.96 -5.16 -25.36
C ARG A 129 2.26 -3.69 -25.08
N THR A 130 1.25 -2.85 -25.20
CA THR A 130 1.33 -1.40 -24.96
C THR A 130 0.66 -1.03 -23.64
N ARG A 131 1.16 0.00 -22.96
CA ARG A 131 0.61 0.51 -21.71
C ARG A 131 0.63 2.05 -21.63
N LEU A 132 -0.36 2.63 -20.95
CA LEU A 132 -0.37 4.00 -20.44
C LEU A 132 -0.03 4.01 -18.96
N VAL A 133 0.76 5.00 -18.57
CA VAL A 133 1.08 5.25 -17.17
C VAL A 133 0.87 6.72 -16.90
N CYS A 134 0.03 7.03 -15.93
CA CYS A 134 -0.02 8.38 -15.39
C CYS A 134 1.18 8.56 -14.46
N GLU A 135 2.11 9.43 -14.85
CA GLU A 135 3.34 9.71 -14.10
C GLU A 135 3.10 10.80 -13.04
N GLU A 136 2.40 11.85 -13.46
CA GLU A 136 2.09 13.01 -12.63
C GLU A 136 0.63 13.38 -12.84
N ASP A 137 -0.09 13.69 -11.76
CA ASP A 137 -1.49 14.09 -11.84
C ASP A 137 -1.83 15.09 -10.73
N THR A 138 -2.40 16.22 -11.13
CA THR A 138 -2.98 17.21 -10.19
C THR A 138 -4.50 17.08 -10.07
N GLY A 139 -5.08 16.06 -10.71
CA GLY A 139 -6.51 15.68 -10.66
C GLY A 139 -7.19 15.66 -12.03
N LEU A 140 -6.44 15.71 -13.13
CA LEU A 140 -7.00 15.70 -14.48
C LEU A 140 -7.22 14.26 -14.98
N TYR A 141 -6.33 13.33 -14.64
CA TYR A 141 -6.28 12.00 -15.26
C TYR A 141 -7.59 11.20 -15.12
N GLU A 142 -8.27 11.35 -13.98
CA GLU A 142 -9.55 10.68 -13.71
C GLU A 142 -10.65 11.04 -14.71
N GLY A 143 -10.69 12.30 -15.16
CA GLY A 143 -11.71 12.78 -16.09
C GLY A 143 -11.45 12.40 -17.53
N LEU A 144 -10.30 11.81 -17.85
CA LEU A 144 -9.91 11.54 -19.23
C LEU A 144 -10.46 10.21 -19.73
N VAL A 145 -10.99 10.25 -20.95
CA VAL A 145 -11.29 9.07 -21.76
C VAL A 145 -10.16 8.88 -22.75
N TYR A 146 -9.61 7.66 -22.79
CA TYR A 146 -8.48 7.35 -23.65
C TYR A 146 -8.67 6.04 -24.42
N THR A 147 -8.07 6.00 -25.60
CA THR A 147 -8.02 4.84 -26.48
C THR A 147 -6.61 4.63 -27.00
N ILE A 148 -6.13 3.38 -27.00
CA ILE A 148 -4.93 2.96 -27.73
C ILE A 148 -5.33 1.87 -28.70
N GLY A 149 -5.32 2.17 -30.00
CA GLY A 149 -5.90 1.30 -31.02
C GLY A 149 -7.35 0.96 -30.68
N GLY A 150 -7.64 -0.34 -30.56
CA GLY A 150 -8.97 -0.85 -30.20
C GLY A 150 -9.28 -0.89 -28.69
N TYR A 151 -8.32 -0.58 -27.82
CA TYR A 151 -8.48 -0.66 -26.37
C TYR A 151 -9.03 0.66 -25.83
N GLN A 152 -10.26 0.66 -25.34
CA GLN A 152 -10.92 1.83 -24.74
C GLN A 152 -10.86 1.76 -23.21
N ASN A 153 -10.52 2.87 -22.55
CA ASN A 153 -10.49 3.00 -21.08
C ASN A 153 -9.66 1.93 -20.36
N MET A 154 -8.82 1.22 -21.11
CA MET A 154 -7.85 0.26 -20.61
C MET A 154 -6.48 0.83 -20.88
N ALA A 155 -5.73 1.07 -19.81
CA ALA A 155 -4.37 1.56 -19.93
C ALA A 155 -3.39 0.46 -20.39
N ILE A 156 -3.84 -0.72 -20.79
CA ILE A 156 -2.97 -1.82 -21.23
C ILE A 156 -3.62 -2.66 -22.34
N SER A 157 -2.84 -3.10 -23.32
CA SER A 157 -3.28 -4.02 -24.37
C SER A 157 -3.02 -5.48 -23.99
N ASP A 158 -3.66 -6.41 -24.71
CA ASP A 158 -3.27 -7.81 -24.67
C ASP A 158 -1.87 -8.01 -25.25
N TRP A 159 -1.25 -9.12 -24.89
CA TRP A 159 -0.05 -9.60 -25.57
C TRP A 159 -0.34 -9.98 -27.01
N ALA A 160 0.38 -9.35 -27.94
CA ALA A 160 0.38 -9.66 -29.36
C ALA A 160 1.73 -10.23 -29.80
N GLU A 161 1.71 -11.05 -30.84
CA GLU A 161 2.95 -11.58 -31.44
C GLU A 161 3.44 -10.66 -32.57
N LEU A 162 4.76 -10.47 -32.64
CA LEU A 162 5.39 -9.70 -33.71
C LEU A 162 6.56 -10.49 -34.29
N ALA A 163 6.43 -10.86 -35.57
CA ALA A 163 7.45 -11.63 -36.29
C ALA A 163 8.70 -10.79 -36.57
N VAL A 164 9.80 -11.45 -36.96
CA VAL A 164 10.99 -10.75 -37.46
C VAL A 164 10.66 -10.15 -38.83
N ASN A 165 11.11 -8.93 -39.09
CA ASN A 165 10.87 -8.21 -40.35
C ASN A 165 9.37 -8.01 -40.68
N SER A 166 8.48 -8.06 -39.70
CA SER A 166 7.10 -7.66 -39.92
C SER A 166 7.01 -6.16 -40.23
N ASP A 167 5.94 -5.76 -40.91
CA ASP A 167 5.62 -4.35 -41.08
C ASP A 167 5.44 -3.67 -39.72
N VAL A 168 5.58 -2.34 -39.72
CA VAL A 168 5.35 -1.50 -38.55
C VAL A 168 3.88 -1.60 -38.15
N VAL A 169 3.62 -1.89 -36.88
CA VAL A 169 2.26 -1.88 -36.33
C VAL A 169 1.97 -0.46 -35.84
N THR A 170 0.82 0.10 -36.24
CA THR A 170 0.39 1.43 -35.81
C THR A 170 -0.83 1.32 -34.91
N PHE A 171 -0.78 2.01 -33.77
CA PHE A 171 -1.89 2.20 -32.85
C PHE A 171 -2.34 3.65 -32.92
N ASP A 172 -3.59 3.87 -33.32
CA ASP A 172 -4.20 5.19 -33.25
C ASP A 172 -4.61 5.48 -31.80
N CYS A 173 -4.14 6.59 -31.27
CA CYS A 173 -4.37 6.97 -29.89
C CYS A 173 -5.22 8.23 -29.80
N SER A 174 -6.09 8.27 -28.80
CA SER A 174 -6.91 9.43 -28.48
C SER A 174 -6.99 9.59 -26.98
N ILE A 175 -6.85 10.82 -26.49
CA ILE A 175 -7.05 11.18 -25.09
C ILE A 175 -7.93 12.44 -25.08
N ALA A 176 -9.06 12.40 -24.39
CA ALA A 176 -10.05 13.47 -24.41
C ALA A 176 -10.63 13.73 -23.02
N LEU A 177 -10.93 14.98 -22.72
CA LEU A 177 -11.85 15.34 -21.65
C LEU A 177 -13.28 15.30 -22.22
N PRO A 178 -14.18 14.45 -21.70
CA PRO A 178 -15.56 14.33 -22.17
C PRO A 178 -16.31 15.66 -22.20
N THR A 179 -17.31 15.76 -23.06
CA THR A 179 -18.07 17.00 -23.26
C THR A 179 -19.05 17.29 -22.14
N ASP A 180 -19.38 16.28 -21.33
CA ASP A 180 -20.19 16.37 -20.12
C ASP A 180 -19.36 16.54 -18.83
N ALA A 181 -18.03 16.67 -18.95
CA ALA A 181 -17.14 16.89 -17.82
C ALA A 181 -17.49 18.19 -17.07
N GLY A 182 -17.48 18.13 -15.73
CA GLY A 182 -17.78 19.27 -14.89
C GLY A 182 -16.59 20.19 -14.64
N THR A 183 -16.75 21.10 -13.67
CA THR A 183 -15.74 22.12 -13.33
C THR A 183 -14.57 21.59 -12.50
N GLU A 184 -14.64 20.35 -12.02
CA GLU A 184 -13.65 19.71 -11.14
C GLU A 184 -12.25 19.57 -11.77
N TYR A 185 -12.16 19.60 -13.10
CA TYR A 185 -10.92 19.45 -13.86
C TYR A 185 -10.26 20.78 -14.28
N GLN A 186 -10.85 21.93 -13.89
CA GLN A 186 -10.27 23.25 -14.18
C GLN A 186 -8.94 23.47 -13.47
N ASP A 187 -8.01 24.14 -14.16
CA ASP A 187 -6.65 24.41 -13.67
C ASP A 187 -5.85 23.14 -13.29
N LYS A 188 -6.27 21.96 -13.78
CA LYS A 188 -5.59 20.68 -13.54
C LYS A 188 -4.68 20.29 -14.70
N SER A 189 -3.79 19.35 -14.42
CA SER A 189 -2.80 18.82 -15.34
C SER A 189 -2.51 17.35 -15.05
N CYS A 190 -2.07 16.63 -16.06
CA CYS A 190 -1.47 15.31 -15.90
C CYS A 190 -0.42 15.03 -16.99
N SER A 191 0.45 14.06 -16.73
CA SER A 191 1.44 13.54 -17.66
C SER A 191 1.25 12.05 -17.84
N ILE A 192 1.09 11.61 -19.09
CA ILE A 192 0.80 10.22 -19.46
C ILE A 192 1.93 9.67 -20.32
N SER A 193 2.63 8.67 -19.82
CA SER A 193 3.67 7.94 -20.54
C SER A 193 3.11 6.74 -21.29
N PHE A 194 3.65 6.52 -22.49
CA PHE A 194 3.41 5.35 -23.31
C PHE A 194 4.59 4.39 -23.18
N ILE A 195 4.29 3.14 -22.84
CA ILE A 195 5.29 2.10 -22.61
C ILE A 195 4.97 0.90 -23.50
N VAL A 196 6.01 0.32 -24.10
CA VAL A 196 5.93 -0.97 -24.78
C VAL A 196 6.76 -1.99 -24.03
N GLU A 197 6.10 -3.06 -23.62
CA GLU A 197 6.73 -4.20 -22.99
C GLU A 197 6.92 -5.29 -24.03
N ALA A 198 8.11 -5.86 -24.13
CA ALA A 198 8.42 -6.90 -25.10
C ALA A 198 9.29 -8.01 -24.50
N VAL A 199 8.97 -9.25 -24.87
CA VAL A 199 9.70 -10.47 -24.48
C VAL A 199 9.92 -11.36 -25.70
N GLN A 200 10.82 -12.33 -25.59
CA GLN A 200 11.01 -13.31 -26.66
C GLN A 200 9.72 -14.10 -26.93
N GLY A 201 9.47 -14.44 -28.20
CA GLY A 201 8.19 -15.03 -28.61
C GLY A 201 7.89 -16.42 -28.04
N ASN A 202 8.89 -17.12 -27.50
CA ASN A 202 8.73 -18.41 -26.82
C ASN A 202 8.46 -18.26 -25.30
N VAL A 203 8.49 -17.05 -24.75
CA VAL A 203 8.14 -16.79 -23.35
C VAL A 203 6.63 -16.91 -23.17
N ALA A 204 6.20 -17.58 -22.10
CA ALA A 204 4.80 -17.63 -21.71
C ALA A 204 4.36 -16.24 -21.22
N THR A 205 3.20 -15.79 -21.69
CA THR A 205 2.65 -14.47 -21.38
C THR A 205 1.18 -14.62 -21.02
N LYS A 206 0.69 -13.84 -20.06
CA LYS A 206 -0.70 -13.84 -19.61
C LYS A 206 -1.24 -12.40 -19.58
N ASN A 207 -2.53 -12.26 -19.83
CA ASN A 207 -3.27 -11.00 -19.67
C ASN A 207 -3.90 -10.96 -18.27
N ASP A 208 -3.06 -10.93 -17.24
CA ASP A 208 -3.42 -11.00 -15.82
C ASP A 208 -3.33 -9.65 -15.08
N ILE A 209 -3.16 -8.57 -15.84
CA ILE A 209 -3.01 -7.20 -15.31
C ILE A 209 -4.16 -6.33 -15.81
N ALA A 210 -4.78 -5.58 -14.89
CA ALA A 210 -5.74 -4.53 -15.22
C ALA A 210 -5.32 -3.18 -14.62
N TYR A 211 -5.79 -2.09 -15.24
CA TYR A 211 -5.60 -0.72 -14.80
C TYR A 211 -6.95 -0.05 -14.65
N TYR A 212 -7.17 0.62 -13.53
CA TYR A 212 -8.41 1.33 -13.25
C TYR A 212 -8.15 2.70 -12.62
N THR A 213 -9.04 3.66 -12.91
CA THR A 213 -9.30 4.78 -12.00
C THR A 213 -10.10 4.29 -10.79
N LEU A 214 -10.16 5.08 -9.71
CA LEU A 214 -10.99 4.73 -8.55
C LEU A 214 -12.45 4.45 -8.94
N ASP A 215 -13.04 5.30 -9.78
CA ASP A 215 -14.45 5.18 -10.17
C ASP A 215 -14.71 3.92 -10.98
N GLN A 216 -13.82 3.57 -11.92
CA GLN A 216 -13.90 2.33 -12.68
C GLN A 216 -13.80 1.11 -11.78
N PHE A 217 -12.84 1.11 -10.84
CA PHE A 217 -12.66 0.01 -9.89
C PHE A 217 -13.86 -0.13 -8.94
N ASN A 218 -14.40 1.01 -8.48
CA ASN A 218 -15.58 1.05 -7.61
C ASN A 218 -16.87 0.65 -8.33
N ALA A 219 -16.93 0.76 -9.67
CA ALA A 219 -18.06 0.34 -10.48
C ALA A 219 -18.08 -1.18 -10.79
N LEU A 220 -16.99 -1.91 -10.52
CA LEU A 220 -16.91 -3.35 -10.83
C LEU A 220 -17.97 -4.16 -10.07
N THR A 221 -18.67 -5.06 -10.77
CA THR A 221 -19.56 -6.03 -10.14
C THR A 221 -18.83 -7.30 -9.70
N GLU A 222 -17.73 -7.62 -10.39
CA GLU A 222 -16.82 -8.73 -10.11
C GLU A 222 -15.41 -8.40 -10.60
N ILE A 223 -14.41 -9.12 -10.09
CA ILE A 223 -13.05 -9.05 -10.62
C ILE A 223 -12.95 -10.05 -11.78
N PRO A 224 -12.41 -9.66 -12.95
CA PRO A 224 -12.28 -10.60 -14.06
C PRO A 224 -11.42 -11.82 -13.68
N GLU A 225 -11.84 -13.01 -14.09
CA GLU A 225 -11.34 -14.31 -13.56
C GLU A 225 -9.81 -14.48 -13.68
N ASP A 226 -9.23 -14.00 -14.78
CA ASP A 226 -7.81 -14.15 -15.10
C ASP A 226 -6.89 -13.08 -14.49
N ILE A 227 -7.46 -12.03 -13.88
CA ILE A 227 -6.69 -10.91 -13.33
C ILE A 227 -6.09 -11.30 -11.98
N GLU A 228 -4.78 -11.10 -11.86
CA GLU A 228 -3.99 -11.38 -10.66
C GLU A 228 -3.40 -10.09 -10.07
N THR A 229 -3.22 -9.05 -10.90
CA THR A 229 -2.73 -7.73 -10.46
C THR A 229 -3.60 -6.60 -11.00
N ILE A 230 -3.96 -5.68 -10.12
CA ILE A 230 -4.71 -4.47 -10.48
C ILE A 230 -3.87 -3.26 -10.10
N TYR A 231 -3.64 -2.37 -11.05
CA TYR A 231 -3.08 -1.05 -10.81
C TYR A 231 -4.21 -0.04 -10.73
N LEU A 232 -4.33 0.61 -9.58
CA LEU A 232 -5.37 1.56 -9.25
C LEU A 232 -4.76 2.94 -9.05
N ASN A 233 -5.09 3.87 -9.94
CA ASN A 233 -4.76 5.28 -9.72
C ASN A 233 -5.92 5.97 -8.99
N LEU A 234 -5.66 6.47 -7.79
CA LEU A 234 -6.63 7.26 -7.04
C LEU A 234 -6.79 8.66 -7.64
N GLY A 235 -5.86 9.16 -8.45
CA GLY A 235 -5.84 10.57 -8.88
C GLY A 235 -5.58 11.51 -7.69
N ASN A 236 -6.13 12.72 -7.73
CA ASN A 236 -5.99 13.70 -6.65
C ASN A 236 -7.28 13.84 -5.82
N ARG A 237 -7.42 13.00 -4.78
CA ARG A 237 -8.63 12.94 -3.95
C ARG A 237 -8.63 13.99 -2.87
N THR A 238 -9.82 14.52 -2.61
CA THR A 238 -10.10 15.38 -1.45
C THR A 238 -11.17 14.72 -0.60
N VAL A 239 -10.91 14.57 0.70
CA VAL A 239 -11.84 14.02 1.69
C VAL A 239 -11.93 14.95 2.90
N SER A 240 -13.12 15.12 3.45
CA SER A 240 -13.30 15.92 4.65
C SER A 240 -12.88 15.15 5.92
N TYR A 241 -12.32 15.88 6.87
CA TYR A 241 -12.09 15.40 8.22
C TYR A 241 -13.42 15.11 8.93
N GLY A 242 -13.43 14.06 9.77
CA GLY A 242 -14.51 13.77 10.72
C GLY A 242 -15.39 12.62 10.27
N ALA A 243 -15.80 11.76 11.20
CA ALA A 243 -16.51 10.51 10.94
C ALA A 243 -17.72 10.66 10.00
N THR A 244 -17.98 9.62 9.20
CA THR A 244 -19.20 9.46 8.39
C THR A 244 -20.46 9.84 9.19
N ALA A 245 -21.37 10.52 8.50
CA ALA A 245 -22.48 11.31 9.00
C ALA A 245 -23.25 10.77 10.23
N SER A 246 -23.76 11.73 11.00
CA SER A 246 -24.75 11.62 12.07
C SER A 246 -26.13 11.09 11.63
N ASP A 247 -26.26 10.49 10.44
CA ASP A 247 -27.52 9.97 9.88
C ASP A 247 -27.82 8.51 10.29
N GLY A 248 -27.03 7.94 11.19
CA GLY A 248 -27.22 6.57 11.68
C GLY A 248 -26.85 5.49 10.66
N LYS A 249 -26.26 5.87 9.52
CA LYS A 249 -25.68 4.92 8.56
C LYS A 249 -24.20 4.75 8.88
N TRP A 250 -23.94 3.58 9.45
CA TRP A 250 -22.66 3.08 9.88
C TRP A 250 -21.53 3.22 8.82
N TYR A 251 -20.29 3.28 9.32
CA TYR A 251 -18.97 3.40 8.67
C TYR A 251 -18.83 2.97 7.18
N ASN A 252 -19.14 3.89 6.27
CA ASN A 252 -18.47 3.97 4.96
C ASN A 252 -17.39 5.04 5.07
N GLY A 253 -16.12 4.67 4.84
CA GLY A 253 -15.02 5.64 4.89
C GLY A 253 -15.26 6.80 3.92
N GLN A 254 -14.75 7.97 4.26
CA GLN A 254 -14.79 9.18 3.44
C GLN A 254 -14.12 8.93 2.07
N LEU A 255 -13.20 7.98 2.00
CA LEU A 255 -12.76 7.34 0.77
C LEU A 255 -12.95 5.82 0.86
N THR A 256 -13.64 5.22 -0.10
CA THR A 256 -13.75 3.76 -0.22
C THR A 256 -13.07 3.29 -1.51
N ILE A 257 -12.15 2.34 -1.37
CA ILE A 257 -11.41 1.70 -2.45
C ILE A 257 -11.97 0.29 -2.66
N GLY A 258 -12.66 0.10 -3.76
CA GLY A 258 -13.46 -1.09 -4.07
C GLY A 258 -14.92 -0.95 -3.66
N ASN A 259 -15.66 -2.04 -3.70
CA ASN A 259 -17.10 -2.04 -3.40
C ASN A 259 -17.57 -3.38 -2.84
N THR A 260 -18.85 -3.42 -2.48
CA THR A 260 -19.48 -4.54 -1.79
C THR A 260 -19.69 -5.76 -2.67
N SER A 261 -19.77 -5.57 -3.98
CA SER A 261 -19.94 -6.63 -4.97
C SER A 261 -18.64 -7.40 -5.18
N ILE A 262 -17.49 -6.72 -5.15
CA ILE A 262 -16.17 -7.36 -5.27
C ILE A 262 -15.64 -7.87 -3.92
N ALA A 263 -15.93 -7.19 -2.80
CA ALA A 263 -15.45 -7.57 -1.48
C ALA A 263 -16.05 -8.87 -0.94
N ASP A 264 -15.44 -9.43 0.11
CA ASP A 264 -16.01 -10.56 0.82
C ASP A 264 -17.31 -10.18 1.56
N THR A 265 -18.21 -11.15 1.73
CA THR A 265 -19.46 -10.97 2.47
C THR A 265 -19.46 -11.81 3.73
N PHE A 266 -19.93 -11.22 4.84
CA PHE A 266 -20.03 -11.89 6.13
C PHE A 266 -21.29 -12.75 6.23
N ALA A 267 -21.16 -13.90 6.88
CA ALA A 267 -22.24 -14.83 7.15
C ALA A 267 -22.11 -15.45 8.56
N TYR A 268 -23.21 -15.96 9.11
CA TYR A 268 -23.17 -16.78 10.32
C TYR A 268 -23.06 -18.25 9.91
N MET A 269 -22.40 -19.05 10.74
CA MET A 269 -22.64 -20.49 10.74
C MET A 269 -24.07 -20.76 11.23
N ALA A 270 -24.92 -21.30 10.37
CA ALA A 270 -26.26 -21.74 10.71
C ALA A 270 -26.23 -23.10 11.43
N ALA A 271 -27.29 -23.41 12.18
CA ALA A 271 -27.39 -24.64 12.97
C ALA A 271 -27.30 -25.93 12.13
N ASP A 272 -27.64 -25.87 10.83
CA ASP A 272 -27.52 -26.96 9.87
C ASP A 272 -26.12 -27.09 9.25
N GLY A 273 -25.17 -26.24 9.66
CA GLY A 273 -23.80 -26.23 9.14
C GLY A 273 -23.63 -25.46 7.83
N THR A 274 -24.63 -24.70 7.37
CA THR A 274 -24.53 -23.83 6.19
C THR A 274 -24.14 -22.39 6.56
N ALA A 275 -23.73 -21.59 5.57
CA ALA A 275 -23.51 -20.16 5.75
C ALA A 275 -24.80 -19.37 5.47
N SER A 276 -25.16 -18.44 6.35
CA SER A 276 -26.38 -17.64 6.18
C SER A 276 -26.19 -16.15 6.49
N THR A 277 -26.70 -15.31 5.59
CA THR A 277 -26.70 -13.85 5.69
C THR A 277 -28.07 -13.37 6.19
N GLY A 278 -28.22 -13.11 7.50
CA GLY A 278 -29.48 -12.58 8.04
C GLY A 278 -29.52 -12.52 9.58
N ASN A 279 -30.36 -11.66 10.14
CA ASN A 279 -30.55 -11.53 11.60
C ASN A 279 -31.61 -12.50 12.17
N THR A 280 -32.31 -13.25 11.32
CA THR A 280 -33.42 -14.16 11.69
C THR A 280 -33.04 -15.64 11.63
N VAL A 281 -31.77 -15.96 11.36
CA VAL A 281 -31.32 -17.36 11.21
C VAL A 281 -31.07 -18.02 12.56
N ASN A 282 -31.28 -19.34 12.61
CA ASN A 282 -30.90 -20.16 13.75
C ASN A 282 -29.36 -20.34 13.76
N ILE A 283 -28.66 -19.43 14.46
CA ILE A 283 -27.19 -19.40 14.53
C ILE A 283 -26.69 -20.59 15.37
N LYS A 284 -25.69 -21.32 14.87
CA LYS A 284 -25.03 -22.39 15.61
C LYS A 284 -24.25 -21.81 16.80
N LYS A 285 -24.48 -22.39 17.97
CA LYS A 285 -23.83 -21.98 19.23
C LYS A 285 -23.02 -23.15 19.78
N TYR A 286 -21.85 -22.82 20.31
CA TYR A 286 -20.91 -23.78 20.91
C TYR A 286 -20.70 -23.43 22.38
N ASP A 287 -20.35 -24.43 23.19
CA ASP A 287 -20.13 -24.25 24.62
C ASP A 287 -18.70 -23.78 24.88
N THR A 288 -17.77 -24.19 24.02
CA THR A 288 -16.36 -23.80 24.07
C THR A 288 -15.89 -23.23 22.73
N ARG A 289 -14.74 -22.57 22.75
CA ARG A 289 -14.10 -22.06 21.52
C ARG A 289 -13.54 -23.19 20.69
N GLU A 290 -12.98 -24.19 21.34
CA GLU A 290 -12.37 -25.37 20.72
C GLU A 290 -13.40 -26.17 19.91
N GLU A 291 -14.64 -26.28 20.40
CA GLU A 291 -15.75 -26.87 19.65
C GLU A 291 -16.09 -26.08 18.38
N ALA A 292 -16.08 -24.74 18.47
CA ALA A 292 -16.33 -23.88 17.31
C ALA A 292 -15.20 -23.98 16.28
N GLU A 293 -13.96 -24.13 16.74
CA GLU A 293 -12.76 -24.29 15.91
C GLU A 293 -12.69 -25.66 15.22
N ALA A 294 -13.24 -26.70 15.83
CA ALA A 294 -13.26 -28.06 15.27
C ALA A 294 -14.37 -28.30 14.23
N ASP A 295 -15.30 -27.37 14.04
CA ASP A 295 -16.42 -27.54 13.12
C ASP A 295 -16.02 -27.44 11.63
N THR A 296 -16.80 -28.08 10.76
CA THR A 296 -16.54 -28.04 9.30
C THR A 296 -17.00 -26.72 8.71
N ILE A 297 -16.11 -26.02 8.02
CA ILE A 297 -16.41 -24.75 7.35
C ILE A 297 -17.09 -25.02 5.99
N PRO A 298 -18.20 -24.34 5.67
CA PRO A 298 -18.86 -24.45 4.37
C PRO A 298 -17.91 -24.13 3.20
N GLU A 299 -18.08 -24.84 2.09
CA GLU A 299 -17.35 -24.56 0.85
C GLU A 299 -17.53 -23.10 0.41
N GLY A 300 -16.44 -22.46 -0.02
CA GLY A 300 -16.44 -21.06 -0.44
C GLY A 300 -16.37 -20.03 0.70
N TYR A 301 -16.23 -20.47 1.96
CA TYR A 301 -16.10 -19.60 3.13
C TYR A 301 -14.79 -19.84 3.90
N ARG A 302 -14.41 -18.83 4.67
CA ARG A 302 -13.40 -18.93 5.73
C ARG A 302 -13.94 -18.34 7.04
N VAL A 303 -13.26 -18.63 8.14
CA VAL A 303 -13.60 -18.05 9.44
C VAL A 303 -13.04 -16.63 9.53
N ASN A 304 -13.92 -15.66 9.79
CA ASN A 304 -13.49 -14.32 10.14
C ASN A 304 -13.11 -14.23 11.62
N CYS A 305 -14.02 -14.64 12.53
CA CYS A 305 -13.75 -14.72 13.95
C CYS A 305 -14.71 -15.68 14.69
N TYR A 306 -14.28 -16.10 15.88
CA TYR A 306 -15.12 -16.76 16.87
C TYR A 306 -15.53 -15.72 17.91
N ARG A 307 -16.84 -15.52 18.07
CA ARG A 307 -17.39 -14.51 18.97
C ARG A 307 -18.01 -15.17 20.18
N GLU A 308 -17.53 -14.81 21.37
CA GLU A 308 -18.20 -15.16 22.61
C GLU A 308 -19.38 -14.20 22.88
N ASN A 309 -20.52 -14.76 23.28
CA ASN A 309 -21.66 -14.01 23.76
C ASN A 309 -22.42 -14.82 24.83
N ASN A 310 -22.48 -14.29 26.05
CA ASN A 310 -23.13 -14.92 27.20
C ASN A 310 -22.66 -16.37 27.46
N GLY A 311 -21.35 -16.61 27.43
CA GLY A 311 -20.74 -17.92 27.72
C GLY A 311 -20.96 -18.98 26.63
N LYS A 312 -21.38 -18.57 25.43
CA LYS A 312 -21.44 -19.41 24.23
C LYS A 312 -20.64 -18.77 23.11
N TYR A 313 -20.12 -19.59 22.22
CA TYR A 313 -19.39 -19.14 21.04
C TYR A 313 -20.25 -19.24 19.78
N THR A 314 -20.04 -18.33 18.84
CA THR A 314 -20.57 -18.41 17.47
C THR A 314 -19.45 -18.19 16.47
N THR A 315 -19.58 -18.81 15.29
CA THR A 315 -18.61 -18.66 14.19
C THR A 315 -19.14 -17.61 13.20
N ILE A 316 -18.37 -16.54 13.02
CA ILE A 316 -18.57 -15.56 11.95
C ILE A 316 -17.74 -16.01 10.76
N LEU A 317 -18.42 -16.26 9.65
CA LEU A 317 -17.83 -16.62 8.38
C LEU A 317 -17.71 -15.38 7.50
N GLU A 318 -16.81 -15.45 6.54
CA GLU A 318 -16.75 -14.56 5.40
C GLU A 318 -16.53 -15.39 4.13
N THR A 319 -17.02 -14.92 2.99
CA THR A 319 -16.69 -15.56 1.71
C THR A 319 -15.17 -15.60 1.53
N ALA A 320 -14.68 -16.59 0.81
CA ALA A 320 -13.27 -16.73 0.49
C ALA A 320 -13.05 -16.43 -1.00
N LYS A 321 -13.39 -15.21 -1.44
CA LYS A 321 -13.18 -14.81 -2.83
C LYS A 321 -11.69 -14.85 -3.19
N LYS A 322 -11.39 -15.13 -4.47
CA LYS A 322 -10.03 -15.10 -5.01
C LYS A 322 -9.41 -13.73 -4.74
N GLY A 323 -8.19 -13.73 -4.20
CA GLY A 323 -7.42 -12.51 -3.97
C GLY A 323 -6.65 -12.09 -5.23
N PHE A 324 -6.25 -10.83 -5.27
CA PHE A 324 -5.36 -10.26 -6.27
C PHE A 324 -4.39 -9.30 -5.58
N THR A 325 -3.32 -8.90 -6.29
CA THR A 325 -2.45 -7.82 -5.84
C THR A 325 -3.04 -6.49 -6.28
N LEU A 326 -3.44 -5.65 -5.33
CA LEU A 326 -3.91 -4.30 -5.58
C LEU A 326 -2.75 -3.32 -5.41
N VAL A 327 -2.24 -2.77 -6.50
CA VAL A 327 -1.23 -1.71 -6.52
C VAL A 327 -1.92 -0.35 -6.58
N VAL A 328 -1.72 0.50 -5.59
CA VAL A 328 -2.42 1.79 -5.43
C VAL A 328 -1.42 2.95 -5.48
N SER A 329 -1.73 3.98 -6.26
CA SER A 329 -0.99 5.24 -6.32
C SER A 329 -1.95 6.45 -6.31
N GLY A 330 -1.40 7.66 -6.24
CA GLY A 330 -2.16 8.91 -6.27
C GLY A 330 -2.00 9.74 -5.00
N THR A 331 -2.84 10.76 -4.84
CA THR A 331 -2.81 11.72 -3.74
C THR A 331 -4.15 11.76 -3.00
N ILE A 332 -4.11 11.82 -1.66
CA ILE A 332 -5.28 11.99 -0.81
C ILE A 332 -5.07 13.22 0.07
N ASN A 333 -5.95 14.23 -0.04
CA ASN A 333 -5.93 15.44 0.77
C ASN A 333 -7.10 15.45 1.75
N VAL A 334 -6.80 15.67 3.02
CA VAL A 334 -7.79 15.79 4.10
C VAL A 334 -8.08 17.26 4.38
N THR A 335 -9.32 17.69 4.18
CA THR A 335 -9.79 19.06 4.43
C THR A 335 -10.61 19.16 5.72
N ASP A 336 -11.09 20.36 6.04
CA ASP A 336 -12.05 20.60 7.13
C ASP A 336 -11.57 20.17 8.53
N VAL A 337 -10.25 20.12 8.74
CA VAL A 337 -9.66 19.80 10.04
C VAL A 337 -10.00 20.93 11.04
N PRO A 338 -10.65 20.63 12.18
CA PRO A 338 -11.02 21.64 13.17
C PRO A 338 -9.80 22.40 13.70
N ALA A 339 -9.91 23.73 13.78
CA ALA A 339 -8.84 24.60 14.25
C ALA A 339 -8.41 24.33 15.71
N ASN A 340 -9.33 23.83 16.54
CA ASN A 340 -9.11 23.55 17.96
C ASN A 340 -9.33 22.05 18.27
N LEU A 341 -8.56 21.19 17.62
CA LEU A 341 -8.61 19.76 17.90
C LEU A 341 -7.83 19.44 19.21
N ASP A 342 -8.55 19.39 20.34
CA ASP A 342 -7.95 19.25 21.68
C ASP A 342 -7.53 17.80 22.03
N SER A 343 -7.96 16.81 21.24
CA SER A 343 -7.49 15.44 21.38
C SER A 343 -7.57 14.64 20.08
N LEU A 344 -6.58 13.77 19.92
CA LEU A 344 -6.54 12.72 18.92
C LEU A 344 -7.16 11.46 19.53
N THR A 345 -8.38 11.10 19.12
CA THR A 345 -9.07 9.88 19.56
C THR A 345 -9.39 9.00 18.36
N MET A 346 -9.64 7.71 18.59
CA MET A 346 -9.86 6.70 17.54
C MET A 346 -10.97 7.05 16.52
N GLY A 347 -11.89 7.97 16.86
CA GLY A 347 -12.97 8.43 15.97
C GLY A 347 -12.61 9.62 15.06
N ASN A 348 -11.45 10.25 15.27
CA ASN A 348 -11.07 11.52 14.65
C ASN A 348 -10.16 11.29 13.43
N GLY A 349 -10.43 11.97 12.31
CA GLY A 349 -9.70 11.83 11.04
C GLY A 349 -10.59 11.34 9.88
N ALA A 350 -10.08 11.43 8.66
CA ALA A 350 -10.74 10.88 7.47
C ALA A 350 -10.46 9.38 7.35
N ASP A 351 -11.49 8.55 7.24
CA ASP A 351 -11.39 7.11 7.03
C ASP A 351 -11.19 6.79 5.54
N ILE A 352 -10.10 6.08 5.25
CA ILE A 352 -9.78 5.50 3.95
C ILE A 352 -9.96 3.99 4.10
N SER A 353 -10.97 3.43 3.45
CA SER A 353 -11.37 2.03 3.62
C SER A 353 -11.12 1.20 2.37
N PHE A 354 -10.44 0.05 2.53
CA PHE A 354 -10.39 -0.98 1.50
C PHE A 354 -11.60 -1.91 1.58
N CYS A 355 -12.36 -1.99 0.49
CA CYS A 355 -13.52 -2.85 0.30
C CYS A 355 -13.23 -3.84 -0.84
N ILE A 356 -12.36 -4.79 -0.56
CA ILE A 356 -11.83 -5.78 -1.51
C ILE A 356 -11.86 -7.19 -0.89
N PRO A 357 -11.67 -8.29 -1.66
CA PRO A 357 -11.50 -9.62 -1.09
C PRO A 357 -10.38 -9.65 -0.05
N GLY A 358 -10.60 -10.32 1.08
CA GLY A 358 -9.63 -10.40 2.17
C GLY A 358 -8.48 -11.38 1.93
N ASN A 359 -8.37 -11.93 0.70
CA ASN A 359 -7.17 -12.62 0.22
C ASN A 359 -6.25 -11.69 -0.60
N CYS A 360 -6.58 -10.41 -0.74
CA CYS A 360 -5.78 -9.48 -1.54
C CYS A 360 -4.54 -8.99 -0.79
N VAL A 361 -3.44 -8.82 -1.52
CA VAL A 361 -2.27 -8.08 -1.06
C VAL A 361 -2.39 -6.63 -1.54
N VAL A 362 -2.21 -5.67 -0.63
CA VAL A 362 -2.26 -4.25 -0.99
C VAL A 362 -0.83 -3.70 -1.07
N VAL A 363 -0.49 -3.09 -2.20
CA VAL A 363 0.78 -2.41 -2.44
C VAL A 363 0.49 -0.95 -2.72
N ALA A 364 0.78 -0.04 -1.80
CA ALA A 364 0.82 1.39 -2.10
C ALA A 364 2.21 1.74 -2.64
N ASP A 365 2.31 2.28 -3.86
CA ASP A 365 3.58 2.73 -4.44
C ASP A 365 3.45 4.18 -4.89
N GLY A 366 4.26 5.06 -4.32
CA GLY A 366 4.20 6.50 -4.58
C GLY A 366 2.93 7.20 -4.05
N LEU A 367 2.17 6.56 -3.15
CA LEU A 367 0.97 7.17 -2.54
C LEU A 367 1.33 8.39 -1.68
N GLU A 368 0.62 9.50 -1.88
CA GLU A 368 0.70 10.69 -1.03
C GLU A 368 -0.56 10.83 -0.18
N VAL A 369 -0.39 11.06 1.13
CA VAL A 369 -1.49 11.31 2.07
C VAL A 369 -1.21 12.59 2.84
N ASN A 370 -2.07 13.59 2.65
CA ASN A 370 -1.95 14.95 3.16
C ASN A 370 -3.03 15.25 4.20
N GLY A 371 -2.68 15.18 5.48
CA GLY A 371 -3.56 15.52 6.60
C GLY A 371 -3.97 14.30 7.44
N ILE A 372 -4.87 14.51 8.41
CA ILE A 372 -5.22 13.52 9.44
C ILE A 372 -6.13 12.42 8.84
N ALA A 373 -5.51 11.40 8.27
CA ALA A 373 -6.18 10.25 7.66
C ALA A 373 -5.97 8.96 8.46
N LYS A 374 -6.97 8.09 8.46
CA LYS A 374 -6.98 6.75 9.04
C LYS A 374 -7.12 5.73 7.91
N ILE A 375 -6.10 4.92 7.69
CA ILE A 375 -6.17 3.85 6.69
C ILE A 375 -6.71 2.59 7.38
N TRP A 376 -7.88 2.11 6.96
CA TRP A 376 -8.64 1.03 7.57
C TRP A 376 -9.06 -0.04 6.55
N THR A 377 -9.31 -1.25 7.04
CA THR A 377 -10.00 -2.32 6.29
C THR A 377 -11.40 -2.58 6.84
N LYS A 378 -11.87 -1.68 7.72
CA LYS A 378 -13.15 -1.80 8.40
C LYS A 378 -14.28 -1.25 7.54
N ARG A 379 -15.34 -2.04 7.43
CA ARG A 379 -16.61 -1.66 6.83
C ARG A 379 -17.73 -1.88 7.82
N SER A 380 -18.73 -1.01 7.82
CA SER A 380 -20.02 -1.38 8.41
C SER A 380 -20.76 -2.34 7.50
N SER A 381 -20.90 -3.59 7.95
CA SER A 381 -21.79 -4.55 7.29
C SER A 381 -23.18 -4.46 7.90
N PRO A 382 -24.28 -4.45 7.09
CA PRO A 382 -25.64 -4.58 7.61
C PRO A 382 -25.90 -5.97 8.23
N PHE A 383 -24.94 -6.90 8.10
CA PHE A 383 -24.99 -8.25 8.65
C PHE A 383 -25.25 -8.29 10.16
N VAL A 384 -24.84 -7.26 10.93
CA VAL A 384 -25.23 -7.03 12.33
C VAL A 384 -24.99 -5.57 12.73
N SER A 385 -25.53 -5.14 13.88
CA SER A 385 -25.30 -3.82 14.51
C SER A 385 -23.85 -3.56 14.98
N SER A 386 -22.87 -4.32 14.49
CA SER A 386 -21.44 -4.16 14.78
C SER A 386 -20.63 -4.18 13.49
N GLY A 387 -19.75 -3.20 13.29
CA GLY A 387 -18.82 -3.17 12.16
C GLY A 387 -17.75 -4.28 12.29
N PHE A 388 -17.64 -5.13 11.28
CA PHE A 388 -16.58 -6.12 11.15
C PHE A 388 -15.48 -5.60 10.23
N SER A 389 -14.23 -5.95 10.54
CA SER A 389 -13.10 -5.63 9.66
C SER A 389 -12.86 -6.77 8.70
N HIS A 390 -12.72 -6.44 7.41
CA HIS A 390 -12.10 -7.35 6.47
C HIS A 390 -10.62 -7.45 6.84
N LYS A 391 -10.07 -8.66 6.75
CA LYS A 391 -8.63 -8.88 6.92
C LYS A 391 -7.98 -8.80 5.56
N VAL A 392 -6.83 -8.14 5.45
CA VAL A 392 -5.96 -8.30 4.27
C VAL A 392 -4.64 -8.89 4.75
N PRO A 393 -4.06 -9.91 4.09
CA PRO A 393 -2.88 -10.58 4.62
C PRO A 393 -1.68 -9.66 4.73
N GLU A 394 -1.50 -8.78 3.75
CA GLU A 394 -0.30 -7.95 3.66
C GLU A 394 -0.57 -6.56 3.08
N LEU A 395 0.05 -5.55 3.70
CA LEU A 395 0.16 -4.19 3.18
C LEU A 395 1.64 -3.85 2.97
N ILE A 396 1.99 -3.41 1.77
CA ILE A 396 3.32 -2.95 1.40
C ILE A 396 3.20 -1.49 0.98
N MET A 397 3.94 -0.59 1.61
CA MET A 397 4.02 0.81 1.22
C MET A 397 5.44 1.12 0.73
N LYS A 398 5.56 1.60 -0.51
CA LYS A 398 6.82 1.90 -1.18
C LYS A 398 6.82 3.34 -1.65
N ASN A 399 7.91 4.06 -1.41
CA ASN A 399 8.10 5.43 -1.91
C ASN A 399 6.96 6.40 -1.52
N CYS A 400 6.17 6.07 -0.49
CA CYS A 400 5.01 6.86 -0.09
C CYS A 400 5.41 8.09 0.75
N ASN A 401 4.62 9.15 0.63
CA ASN A 401 4.74 10.35 1.45
C ASN A 401 3.50 10.52 2.34
N LEU A 402 3.67 10.30 3.65
CA LEU A 402 2.59 10.22 4.62
C LEU A 402 2.68 11.41 5.58
N ASN A 403 1.96 12.48 5.24
CA ASN A 403 1.92 13.71 6.01
C ASN A 403 0.75 13.64 7.00
N MET A 404 1.03 13.28 8.27
CA MET A 404 0.01 13.09 9.33
C MET A 404 -0.99 11.93 9.14
N CYS A 405 -0.52 10.77 8.66
CA CYS A 405 -1.36 9.56 8.60
C CYS A 405 -1.35 8.78 9.93
N TRP A 406 -2.51 8.21 10.30
CA TRP A 406 -2.66 7.25 11.38
C TRP A 406 -2.88 5.85 10.85
N LEU A 407 -1.99 4.96 11.27
CA LEU A 407 -2.12 3.52 11.08
C LEU A 407 -2.41 2.93 12.46
N MET A 408 -3.69 2.79 12.81
CA MET A 408 -4.14 2.40 14.15
C MET A 408 -5.34 1.44 14.09
N ASP A 409 -5.35 0.40 14.95
CA ASP A 409 -6.42 -0.51 15.41
C ASP A 409 -7.43 -1.14 14.44
N GLY A 410 -7.65 -0.57 13.25
CA GLY A 410 -8.67 -0.99 12.28
C GLY A 410 -8.12 -1.66 11.03
N LEU A 411 -6.79 -1.68 10.88
CA LEU A 411 -6.10 -2.36 9.79
C LEU A 411 -5.82 -3.80 10.25
N THR A 412 -6.74 -4.73 9.97
CA THR A 412 -6.55 -6.13 10.37
C THR A 412 -5.63 -6.80 9.36
N ILE A 413 -4.33 -6.70 9.61
CA ILE A 413 -3.26 -7.14 8.70
C ILE A 413 -2.31 -8.08 9.40
N GLU A 414 -1.85 -9.08 8.66
CA GLU A 414 -0.89 -10.07 9.17
C GLU A 414 0.57 -9.60 9.03
N LYS A 415 0.85 -8.86 7.96
CA LYS A 415 2.19 -8.32 7.67
C LYS A 415 2.13 -6.92 7.08
N VAL A 416 2.97 -6.02 7.58
CA VAL A 416 3.13 -4.67 7.03
C VAL A 416 4.59 -4.36 6.72
N SER A 417 4.84 -3.79 5.54
CA SER A 417 6.18 -3.38 5.11
C SER A 417 6.19 -1.94 4.62
N PHE A 418 7.18 -1.15 5.03
CA PHE A 418 7.44 0.21 4.55
C PHE A 418 8.84 0.28 3.97
N GLU A 419 8.95 0.76 2.74
CA GLU A 419 10.21 0.85 2.00
C GLU A 419 10.35 2.25 1.39
N ASN A 420 11.43 2.96 1.72
CA ASN A 420 11.70 4.31 1.23
C ASN A 420 10.57 5.33 1.47
N CYS A 421 9.68 5.06 2.43
CA CYS A 421 8.60 5.99 2.80
C CYS A 421 9.10 7.16 3.63
N THR A 422 8.43 8.30 3.51
CA THR A 422 8.60 9.45 4.39
C THR A 422 7.34 9.67 5.22
N PHE A 423 7.48 9.77 6.53
CA PHE A 423 6.43 10.16 7.47
C PHE A 423 6.73 11.57 7.96
N ASN A 424 5.90 12.55 7.62
CA ASN A 424 6.08 13.93 8.05
C ASN A 424 5.05 14.34 9.10
N THR A 425 5.49 15.22 10.01
CA THR A 425 4.60 15.98 10.90
C THR A 425 3.93 17.11 10.13
N MET A 426 2.65 17.37 10.41
CA MET A 426 2.04 18.67 10.16
C MET A 426 1.77 19.41 11.48
N ALA A 427 1.95 20.72 11.50
CA ALA A 427 1.70 21.55 12.68
C ALA A 427 0.22 21.88 12.81
N TYR A 428 -0.41 21.42 13.90
CA TYR A 428 -1.74 21.85 14.31
C TYR A 428 -1.68 22.48 15.71
N LYS A 429 -2.47 23.54 15.92
CA LYS A 429 -2.32 24.47 17.05
C LYS A 429 -2.50 23.85 18.45
N ASN A 430 -3.43 22.90 18.59
CA ASN A 430 -3.78 22.26 19.87
C ASN A 430 -3.73 20.73 19.83
N VAL A 431 -3.36 20.17 18.68
CA VAL A 431 -3.28 18.73 18.55
C VAL A 431 -2.13 18.27 19.43
N LYS A 432 -2.41 17.22 20.20
CA LYS A 432 -1.44 16.35 20.85
C LYS A 432 -0.52 15.76 19.79
N ASN A 433 0.32 16.61 19.21
CA ASN A 433 1.02 16.42 17.94
C ASN A 433 1.73 15.09 17.98
N SER A 434 1.19 14.12 17.25
CA SER A 434 1.70 12.76 17.15
C SER A 434 1.82 12.45 15.67
N ASN A 435 2.85 11.71 15.25
CA ASN A 435 2.70 10.88 14.05
C ASN A 435 2.55 9.45 14.55
N PRO A 436 1.36 9.05 15.02
CA PRO A 436 1.18 7.71 15.48
C PRO A 436 1.03 6.82 14.25
N ILE A 437 2.16 6.33 13.77
CA ILE A 437 2.17 4.90 13.57
C ILE A 437 2.00 4.31 14.98
N TRP A 438 0.77 3.94 15.32
CA TRP A 438 0.45 3.32 16.60
C TRP A 438 -0.33 2.05 16.34
N TRP A 439 0.38 0.93 16.32
CA TRP A 439 -0.27 -0.37 16.20
C TRP A 439 -0.54 -0.98 17.55
N ARG A 440 -1.81 -1.30 17.81
CA ARG A 440 -2.14 -2.36 18.76
C ARG A 440 -2.08 -3.69 18.05
N MET A 441 -1.13 -4.52 18.44
CA MET A 441 -0.81 -5.81 17.84
C MET A 441 -1.82 -6.89 18.29
N THR A 442 -3.09 -6.66 17.96
CA THR A 442 -4.22 -7.52 18.37
C THR A 442 -4.41 -8.75 17.49
N THR A 443 -3.86 -8.74 16.28
CA THR A 443 -3.70 -9.87 15.37
C THR A 443 -2.21 -10.10 15.10
N LYS A 444 -1.84 -11.27 14.54
CA LYS A 444 -0.46 -11.53 14.07
C LYS A 444 -0.05 -10.32 13.24
N LEU A 445 1.01 -9.62 13.60
CA LEU A 445 1.49 -8.46 12.86
C LEU A 445 3.01 -8.51 12.82
N ASP A 446 3.55 -8.90 11.68
CA ASP A 446 4.96 -8.71 11.37
C ASP A 446 5.14 -7.33 10.73
N ALA A 447 6.09 -6.54 11.22
CA ALA A 447 6.31 -5.17 10.78
C ALA A 447 7.74 -4.95 10.30
N VAL A 448 7.91 -4.48 9.06
CA VAL A 448 9.22 -4.21 8.45
C VAL A 448 9.29 -2.76 8.00
N PHE A 449 10.36 -2.06 8.37
CA PHE A 449 10.69 -0.72 7.93
C PHE A 449 12.09 -0.72 7.34
N THR A 450 12.22 -0.28 6.09
CA THR A 450 13.49 -0.21 5.38
C THR A 450 13.68 1.16 4.76
N ASN A 451 14.79 1.84 5.09
CA ASN A 451 15.18 3.12 4.51
C ASN A 451 14.10 4.22 4.63
N CYS A 452 13.24 4.14 5.64
CA CYS A 452 12.20 5.15 5.85
C CYS A 452 12.75 6.39 6.57
N THR A 453 12.14 7.55 6.33
CA THR A 453 12.40 8.77 7.11
C THR A 453 11.18 9.09 7.97
N VAL A 454 11.37 9.16 9.28
CA VAL A 454 10.32 9.52 10.24
C VAL A 454 10.67 10.88 10.84
N LYS A 455 9.93 11.91 10.45
CA LYS A 455 9.94 13.21 11.13
C LYS A 455 8.74 13.24 12.04
N SER A 456 8.93 13.39 13.35
CA SER A 456 7.81 13.42 14.30
C SER A 456 8.14 14.18 15.58
N ILE A 457 7.14 14.37 16.43
CA ILE A 457 7.35 14.74 17.82
C ILE A 457 6.86 13.67 18.81
N LEU A 458 6.37 12.53 18.30
CA LEU A 458 6.06 11.32 19.06
C LEU A 458 6.64 10.07 18.36
N PRO A 459 6.91 8.99 19.10
CA PRO A 459 7.53 7.79 18.56
C PRO A 459 6.57 7.00 17.67
N VAL A 460 7.16 6.17 16.78
CA VAL A 460 6.47 4.99 16.24
C VAL A 460 6.18 4.04 17.40
N LYS A 461 4.90 3.79 17.69
CA LYS A 461 4.46 3.02 18.85
C LYS A 461 3.92 1.64 18.44
N PHE A 462 4.47 0.61 19.06
CA PHE A 462 3.91 -0.74 19.06
C PHE A 462 3.35 -1.04 20.45
N GLU A 463 2.11 -1.53 20.51
CA GLU A 463 1.39 -1.76 21.76
C GLU A 463 0.74 -3.14 21.81
N THR A 464 0.86 -3.81 22.97
CA THR A 464 0.08 -5.00 23.36
C THR A 464 0.08 -6.12 22.31
N PRO A 465 1.19 -6.87 22.18
CA PRO A 465 1.29 -8.00 21.26
C PRO A 465 0.50 -9.20 21.80
N LYS A 466 -0.76 -9.35 21.38
CA LYS A 466 -1.60 -10.52 21.71
C LYS A 466 -1.16 -11.80 20.98
N VAL A 467 -0.11 -11.68 20.19
CA VAL A 467 0.60 -12.69 19.40
C VAL A 467 2.10 -12.43 19.59
N THR A 468 2.97 -13.29 19.07
CA THR A 468 4.42 -13.05 19.08
C THR A 468 4.87 -12.42 17.75
N PRO A 469 4.95 -11.08 17.63
CA PRO A 469 5.27 -10.40 16.37
C PRO A 469 6.77 -10.41 16.07
N LYS A 470 7.12 -10.32 14.79
CA LYS A 470 8.48 -9.97 14.35
C LYS A 470 8.53 -8.52 13.86
N ILE A 471 9.50 -7.74 14.38
CA ILE A 471 9.65 -6.32 14.05
C ILE A 471 11.06 -6.05 13.56
N GLU A 472 11.20 -5.51 12.36
CA GLU A 472 12.49 -5.15 11.76
C GLU A 472 12.49 -3.69 11.30
N ILE A 473 13.47 -2.92 11.75
CA ILE A 473 13.64 -1.51 11.43
C ILE A 473 15.09 -1.30 11.00
N THR A 474 15.31 -1.11 9.70
CA THR A 474 16.64 -1.10 9.09
C THR A 474 16.87 0.13 8.22
N GLY A 475 18.01 0.82 8.43
CA GLY A 475 18.40 1.95 7.58
C GLY A 475 17.50 3.18 7.70
N CYS A 476 16.62 3.23 8.71
CA CYS A 476 15.67 4.32 8.86
C CYS A 476 16.32 5.55 9.50
N THR A 477 15.84 6.74 9.14
CA THR A 477 16.24 8.02 9.74
C THR A 477 15.12 8.57 10.60
N PHE A 478 15.41 8.84 11.87
CA PHE A 478 14.49 9.41 12.86
C PHE A 478 14.89 10.86 13.16
N ASP A 479 14.02 11.78 12.79
CA ASP A 479 14.08 13.20 13.12
C ASP A 479 12.97 13.53 14.12
N ILE A 480 13.23 13.21 15.39
CA ILE A 480 12.24 13.36 16.47
C ILE A 480 12.52 14.66 17.21
N ALA A 481 11.61 15.61 17.10
CA ALA A 481 11.70 16.89 17.80
C ALA A 481 10.97 16.84 19.15
N LYS A 482 11.49 17.56 20.14
CA LYS A 482 10.84 17.72 21.43
C LYS A 482 9.58 18.58 21.24
N SER A 483 8.43 18.07 21.70
CA SER A 483 7.20 18.84 21.72
C SER A 483 7.23 19.93 22.80
N GLU A 484 6.85 21.16 22.46
CA GLU A 484 6.63 22.24 23.41
C GLU A 484 5.47 21.93 24.38
N VAL A 485 4.46 21.19 23.90
CA VAL A 485 3.29 20.75 24.67
C VAL A 485 3.67 19.63 25.68
N TYR A 486 4.72 18.86 25.38
CA TYR A 486 5.21 17.76 26.23
C TYR A 486 6.58 18.06 26.83
N SER A 487 6.77 19.28 27.32
CA SER A 487 8.07 19.77 27.81
C SER A 487 8.65 18.97 28.98
N THR A 488 7.79 18.31 29.79
CA THR A 488 8.13 17.44 30.93
C THR A 488 8.08 15.94 30.61
N ASP A 489 7.75 15.57 29.38
CA ASP A 489 7.52 14.19 28.99
C ASP A 489 8.79 13.50 28.49
N THR A 490 8.86 12.20 28.70
CA THR A 490 9.96 11.34 28.24
C THR A 490 9.73 10.77 26.85
N ARG A 491 8.57 10.99 26.21
CA ARG A 491 8.22 10.42 24.88
C ARG A 491 9.03 10.96 23.67
N ASN A 492 10.23 11.50 23.87
CA ASN A 492 11.13 11.94 22.80
C ASN A 492 11.99 10.76 22.28
N TYR A 493 11.34 9.78 21.63
CA TYR A 493 11.97 8.56 21.14
C TYR A 493 11.64 8.30 19.67
N GLY A 494 12.52 7.60 18.95
CA GLY A 494 12.23 7.11 17.59
C GLY A 494 11.14 6.03 17.59
N VAL A 495 11.30 5.04 18.47
CA VAL A 495 10.42 3.87 18.57
C VAL A 495 10.04 3.61 20.03
N MET A 496 8.80 3.19 20.26
CA MET A 496 8.27 2.85 21.58
C MET A 496 7.56 1.50 21.55
N PHE A 497 7.85 0.67 22.54
CA PHE A 497 7.13 -0.58 22.81
C PHE A 497 6.38 -0.47 24.13
N SER A 498 5.13 -0.93 24.18
CA SER A 498 4.31 -0.93 25.41
C SER A 498 3.44 -2.18 25.51
N SER A 499 3.03 -2.59 26.69
CA SER A 499 2.07 -3.69 26.86
C SER A 499 1.04 -3.43 27.96
N GLN A 500 -0.23 -3.73 27.69
CA GLN A 500 -1.29 -3.64 28.70
C GLN A 500 -1.40 -4.88 29.59
N SER A 501 -0.67 -5.96 29.30
CA SER A 501 -0.62 -7.17 30.12
C SER A 501 0.77 -7.81 30.08
N ILE A 502 1.21 -8.35 31.21
CA ILE A 502 2.47 -9.11 31.33
C ILE A 502 2.45 -10.43 30.53
N ASP A 503 1.25 -10.94 30.20
CA ASP A 503 1.09 -12.16 29.41
C ASP A 503 1.37 -11.93 27.92
N ASN A 504 1.33 -10.67 27.47
CA ASN A 504 1.56 -10.30 26.07
C ASN A 504 3.03 -9.99 25.85
N LYS A 505 3.68 -10.82 25.04
CA LYS A 505 5.13 -10.83 24.88
C LYS A 505 5.53 -10.58 23.43
N TYR A 506 6.52 -9.71 23.23
CA TYR A 506 7.10 -9.42 21.91
C TYR A 506 7.94 -10.60 21.39
N GLY A 507 7.95 -10.80 20.07
CA GLY A 507 8.90 -11.69 19.42
C GLY A 507 10.23 -11.00 19.14
N ASP A 508 10.90 -11.39 18.05
CA ASP A 508 12.17 -10.79 17.67
C ASP A 508 11.99 -9.35 17.20
N ILE A 509 12.82 -8.47 17.76
CA ILE A 509 12.88 -7.04 17.41
C ILE A 509 14.30 -6.74 16.92
N THR A 510 14.43 -6.18 15.73
CA THR A 510 15.72 -5.78 15.15
C THR A 510 15.71 -4.30 14.79
N LEU A 511 16.70 -3.55 15.29
CA LEU A 511 16.98 -2.16 14.91
C LEU A 511 18.42 -2.09 14.39
N THR A 512 18.60 -1.99 13.07
CA THR A 512 19.93 -2.01 12.45
C THR A 512 20.19 -0.81 11.55
N ASN A 513 21.39 -0.22 11.64
CA ASN A 513 21.85 0.87 10.78
C ASN A 513 20.90 2.09 10.73
N ASN A 514 20.14 2.33 11.80
CA ASN A 514 19.25 3.49 11.88
C ASN A 514 19.99 4.74 12.33
N LYS A 515 19.47 5.91 11.98
CA LYS A 515 20.06 7.20 12.32
C LYS A 515 19.10 8.04 13.14
N LEU A 516 19.56 8.60 14.26
CA LEU A 516 18.80 9.58 15.07
C LEU A 516 19.41 10.97 14.90
N LEU A 517 18.65 11.93 14.37
CA LEU A 517 19.17 13.26 14.05
C LEU A 517 19.21 14.21 15.25
N ASN A 518 18.22 14.10 16.14
CA ASN A 518 18.04 15.02 17.27
C ASN A 518 18.77 14.53 18.53
N GLU A 519 19.63 15.39 19.07
CA GLU A 519 20.48 15.12 20.23
C GLU A 519 19.74 14.98 21.57
N THR A 520 18.50 15.46 21.62
CA THR A 520 17.67 15.40 22.83
C THR A 520 16.79 14.15 22.89
N ALA A 521 16.67 13.42 21.77
CA ALA A 521 15.87 12.22 21.65
C ALA A 521 16.67 10.96 21.99
N GLY A 522 15.98 9.84 22.23
CA GLY A 522 16.57 8.50 22.21
C GLY A 522 16.05 7.66 21.04
N LEU A 523 16.70 6.53 20.76
CA LEU A 523 16.27 5.68 19.65
C LEU A 523 15.06 4.80 20.02
N VAL A 524 15.11 4.09 21.15
CA VAL A 524 14.05 3.17 21.58
C VAL A 524 13.70 3.32 23.07
N THR A 525 12.42 3.13 23.41
CA THR A 525 11.96 3.06 24.80
C THR A 525 10.92 1.97 25.03
N PHE A 526 10.88 1.46 26.26
CA PHE A 526 9.87 0.51 26.76
C PHE A 526 8.97 1.23 27.77
N TYR A 527 7.69 1.35 27.47
CA TYR A 527 6.78 2.27 28.16
C TYR A 527 6.36 1.83 29.57
N ASP A 528 6.44 0.55 29.91
CA ASP A 528 6.04 0.09 31.25
C ASP A 528 6.68 -1.26 31.61
N ALA A 529 6.53 -1.65 32.87
CA ALA A 529 7.02 -2.91 33.42
C ALA A 529 6.32 -4.16 32.84
N ASN A 530 5.25 -4.01 32.06
CA ASN A 530 4.57 -5.13 31.42
C ASN A 530 5.22 -5.51 30.08
N THR A 531 6.15 -4.70 29.58
CA THR A 531 6.78 -4.93 28.28
C THR A 531 7.88 -5.98 28.40
N ASP A 532 7.64 -7.16 27.82
CA ASP A 532 8.54 -8.33 27.89
C ASP A 532 8.59 -9.11 26.55
N TRP A 533 9.49 -10.09 26.44
CA TRP A 533 9.74 -10.92 25.26
C TRP A 533 9.33 -12.38 25.47
N ALA A 534 8.94 -13.02 24.36
CA ALA A 534 8.69 -14.44 24.31
C ALA A 534 9.98 -15.21 24.53
N GLU A 535 9.87 -16.42 25.10
CA GLU A 535 11.03 -17.27 25.36
C GLU A 535 11.78 -17.55 24.05
N GLY A 536 13.09 -17.29 24.05
CA GLY A 536 13.94 -17.48 22.87
C GLY A 536 13.95 -16.32 21.87
N CYS A 537 13.22 -15.23 22.11
CA CYS A 537 13.22 -14.02 21.27
C CYS A 537 14.17 -12.93 21.82
N TYR A 538 14.60 -12.04 20.93
CA TYR A 538 15.63 -11.05 21.24
C TYR A 538 15.36 -9.64 20.70
N LEU A 539 15.93 -8.65 21.39
CA LEU A 539 16.18 -7.33 20.85
C LEU A 539 17.62 -7.26 20.30
N THR A 540 17.74 -7.07 18.99
CA THR A 540 19.00 -6.89 18.29
C THR A 540 19.19 -5.44 17.88
N MET A 541 20.30 -4.82 18.31
CA MET A 541 20.63 -3.44 17.96
C MET A 541 22.05 -3.36 17.39
N ASN A 542 22.20 -3.01 16.11
CA ASN A 542 23.51 -3.00 15.46
C ASN A 542 23.69 -1.79 14.53
N GLY A 543 24.88 -1.18 14.52
CA GLY A 543 25.23 -0.12 13.57
C GLY A 543 24.37 1.16 13.63
N ASN A 544 23.56 1.36 14.68
CA ASN A 544 22.73 2.54 14.79
C ASN A 544 23.58 3.79 15.14
N ASP A 545 23.40 4.86 14.38
CA ASP A 545 24.02 6.18 14.59
C ASP A 545 23.12 7.02 15.51
N VAL A 546 23.43 7.02 16.81
CA VAL A 546 22.66 7.70 17.85
C VAL A 546 23.51 8.80 18.48
N LYS A 547 23.12 10.06 18.29
CA LYS A 547 23.82 11.20 18.91
C LYS A 547 23.72 11.14 20.44
N ASN A 548 24.82 11.49 21.12
CA ASN A 548 24.94 11.49 22.59
C ASN A 548 24.70 10.14 23.30
N GLY A 549 24.68 9.01 22.57
CA GLY A 549 24.69 7.66 23.14
C GLY A 549 23.40 7.19 23.81
N LYS A 550 22.26 7.89 23.64
CA LYS A 550 20.96 7.53 24.22
C LYS A 550 20.24 6.45 23.40
N VAL A 551 20.62 5.19 23.62
CA VAL A 551 20.12 4.07 22.81
C VAL A 551 18.78 3.53 23.34
N VAL A 552 18.70 3.14 24.62
CA VAL A 552 17.50 2.52 25.23
C VAL A 552 17.17 3.13 26.60
N GLN A 553 15.88 3.42 26.83
CA GLN A 553 15.33 3.76 28.17
C GLN A 553 14.12 2.89 28.55
N MET A 554 14.12 2.37 29.78
CA MET A 554 12.91 1.85 30.44
C MET A 554 12.13 3.02 31.06
N TYR A 555 10.84 3.15 30.74
CA TYR A 555 10.00 4.25 31.21
C TYR A 555 9.92 4.23 32.74
N LYS A 556 10.13 5.41 33.34
CA LYS A 556 10.22 5.70 34.79
C LYS A 556 11.49 5.27 35.53
N THR A 557 12.45 4.62 34.89
CA THR A 557 13.82 4.54 35.43
C THR A 557 14.71 5.54 34.68
N ALA A 558 15.44 6.38 35.41
CA ALA A 558 16.43 7.27 34.79
C ALA A 558 17.66 6.51 34.26
N GLU A 559 17.69 5.19 34.40
CA GLU A 559 18.77 4.32 33.97
C GLU A 559 18.73 4.11 32.46
N ASN A 560 19.81 4.50 31.79
CA ASN A 560 20.05 4.24 30.38
C ASN A 560 20.96 3.02 30.26
N VAL A 561 20.58 2.03 29.45
CA VAL A 561 21.39 0.83 29.22
C VAL A 561 22.08 0.95 27.87
N VAL A 562 23.41 0.86 27.87
CA VAL A 562 24.23 0.76 26.64
C VAL A 562 24.67 -0.70 26.48
N LYS A 563 23.84 -1.52 25.81
CA LYS A 563 24.18 -2.88 25.40
C LYS A 563 23.87 -3.06 23.92
N SER A 564 24.81 -3.62 23.16
CA SER A 564 24.62 -3.97 21.73
C SER A 564 23.72 -5.19 21.51
N TYR A 565 23.36 -5.89 22.59
CA TYR A 565 22.51 -7.07 22.59
C TYR A 565 21.83 -7.19 23.95
N MET A 566 20.51 -7.38 23.98
CA MET A 566 19.74 -7.56 25.22
C MET A 566 18.81 -8.76 25.08
N LYS A 567 18.87 -9.66 26.05
CA LYS A 567 17.89 -10.74 26.24
C LYS A 567 16.73 -10.19 27.06
N GLY A 568 15.52 -10.74 26.91
CA GLY A 568 14.37 -10.33 27.75
C GLY A 568 14.66 -10.41 29.26
N THR A 569 15.52 -11.34 29.68
CA THR A 569 15.97 -11.48 31.07
C THR A 569 16.94 -10.40 31.57
N ASP A 570 17.50 -9.56 30.69
CA ASP A 570 18.38 -8.44 31.10
C ASP A 570 17.62 -7.30 31.81
N PHE A 571 16.29 -7.34 31.84
CA PHE A 571 15.41 -6.40 32.55
C PHE A 571 14.90 -6.94 33.90
N GLY A 572 15.38 -8.10 34.33
CA GLY A 572 14.98 -8.75 35.59
C GLY A 572 15.96 -8.51 36.74
N ALA A 573 15.70 -7.46 37.53
CA ALA A 573 15.81 -7.44 38.99
C ALA A 573 14.92 -6.34 39.57
#